data_AF-A0A8K0JHY5-F1
#
_entry.id   AF-A0A8K0JHY5-F1
#
_cell.length_a   1.000
_cell.length_b   1.000
_cell.length_c   1.000
_cell.angle_alpha   90.00
_cell.angle_beta   90.00
_cell.angle_gamma   90.00
#
_symmetry.space_group_name_H-M   'P 1'
#
loop_
_entity.id
_entity.type
_entity.pdbx_description
1 polymer ?
#
loop_
_entity_poly.entity_id
_entity_poly.type
_entity_poly.pdbx_seq_one_letter_code
_entity_poly.pdbx_strand_id
1 'polypeptide(L)'
;MDRTPLSSRPLDKLWFLWFVFSQPLTAVIDGQAIYPRHLVPGFIRSLYLQALEFSKDTLMLGMEKQDPSLFWFKGFICLEVFFQLPLFFVGAYCLYYSTYKRARFTRETGVARREVQCME
;
A
#
# COMPACT_ATOMS: atom_id res chain seq x y z
N MET A 1 -2.28 -17.63 -24.54
CA MET A 1 -1.57 -17.13 -23.34
C MET A 1 -2.55 -17.24 -22.18
N ASP A 2 -2.53 -18.35 -21.45
CA ASP A 2 -3.45 -18.55 -20.33
C ASP A 2 -3.00 -17.71 -19.13
N ARG A 3 -3.77 -16.67 -18.83
CA ARG A 3 -3.62 -15.88 -17.61
C ARG A 3 -4.16 -16.72 -16.46
N THR A 4 -3.35 -17.05 -15.46
CA THR A 4 -3.91 -17.60 -14.22
C THR A 4 -4.69 -16.49 -13.51
N PRO A 5 -6.00 -16.67 -13.27
CA PRO A 5 -6.81 -15.64 -12.63
C PRO A 5 -6.33 -15.40 -11.19
N LEU A 6 -6.51 -14.18 -10.68
CA LEU A 6 -6.14 -13.81 -9.29
C LEU A 6 -6.80 -14.73 -8.25
N SER A 7 -7.92 -15.37 -8.56
CA SER A 7 -8.58 -16.36 -7.69
C SER A 7 -7.71 -17.59 -7.42
N SER A 8 -6.79 -17.94 -8.33
CA SER A 8 -5.88 -19.07 -8.18
C SER A 8 -4.61 -18.73 -7.37
N ARG A 9 -4.46 -17.48 -6.90
CA ARG A 9 -3.26 -16.98 -6.21
C ARG A 9 -3.66 -16.23 -4.92
N PRO A 10 -3.94 -16.96 -3.82
CA PRO A 10 -4.51 -16.37 -2.61
C PRO A 10 -3.61 -15.29 -1.97
N LEU A 11 -2.28 -15.45 -2.06
CA LEU A 11 -1.32 -14.46 -1.56
C LEU A 11 -1.37 -13.16 -2.37
N ASP A 12 -1.36 -13.24 -3.70
CA ASP A 12 -1.48 -12.08 -4.59
C ASP A 12 -2.84 -11.37 -4.39
N LYS A 13 -3.91 -12.12 -4.12
CA LYS A 13 -5.22 -11.56 -3.78
C LYS A 13 -5.19 -10.79 -2.46
N LEU A 14 -4.51 -11.30 -1.43
CA LEU A 14 -4.36 -10.61 -0.15
C LEU A 14 -3.60 -9.29 -0.31
N TRP A 15 -2.50 -9.29 -1.05
CA TRP A 15 -1.73 -8.07 -1.33
C TRP A 15 -2.53 -7.06 -2.13
N PHE A 16 -3.25 -7.51 -3.17
CA PHE A 16 -4.14 -6.64 -3.94
C PHE A 16 -5.21 -5.99 -3.05
N LEU A 17 -5.87 -6.78 -2.20
CA LEU A 17 -6.92 -6.31 -1.31
C LEU A 17 -6.38 -5.30 -0.29
N TRP A 18 -5.20 -5.59 0.27
CA TRP A 18 -4.48 -4.70 1.17
C TRP A 18 -4.17 -3.36 0.50
N PHE A 19 -3.64 -3.36 -0.73
CA PHE A 19 -3.36 -2.11 -1.45
C PHE A 19 -4.63 -1.34 -1.81
N VAL A 20 -5.72 -2.01 -2.15
CA VAL A 20 -6.97 -1.33 -2.52
C VAL A 20 -7.67 -0.70 -1.32
N PHE A 21 -7.64 -1.33 -0.14
CA PHE A 21 -8.33 -0.78 1.03
C PHE A 21 -7.47 0.13 1.89
N SER A 22 -6.20 -0.21 2.10
CA SER A 22 -5.35 0.54 3.02
C SER A 22 -4.93 1.88 2.42
N GLN A 23 -4.65 1.95 1.11
CA GLN A 23 -4.11 3.18 0.50
C GLN A 23 -5.12 4.33 0.43
N PRO A 24 -6.41 4.13 0.09
CA PRO A 24 -7.40 5.20 0.18
C PRO A 24 -7.63 5.66 1.62
N LEU A 25 -7.58 4.76 2.60
CA LEU A 25 -7.75 5.12 4.00
C LEU A 25 -6.60 6.01 4.49
N THR A 26 -5.36 5.63 4.18
CA THR A 26 -4.15 6.45 4.41
C THR A 26 -4.25 7.79 3.67
N ALA A 27 -4.67 7.81 2.41
CA ALA A 27 -4.83 9.07 1.66
C ALA A 27 -5.89 10.00 2.27
N VAL A 28 -6.96 9.44 2.84
CA VAL A 28 -8.04 10.20 3.48
C VAL A 28 -7.65 10.67 4.88
N ILE A 29 -6.93 9.88 5.67
CA ILE A 29 -6.53 10.23 7.03
C ILE A 29 -5.24 11.06 7.02
N ASP A 30 -4.16 10.54 6.44
CA ASP A 30 -2.84 11.17 6.47
C ASP A 30 -2.72 12.34 5.48
N GLY A 31 -3.45 12.25 4.36
CA GLY A 31 -3.55 13.36 3.39
C GLY A 31 -4.24 14.60 3.95
N GLN A 32 -5.02 14.51 5.04
CA GLN A 32 -5.62 15.70 5.67
C GLN A 32 -4.60 16.68 6.23
N ALA A 33 -3.38 16.22 6.55
CA ALA A 33 -2.30 17.10 6.98
C ALA A 33 -1.83 18.06 5.87
N ILE A 34 -2.10 17.74 4.60
CA ILE A 34 -1.76 18.57 3.43
C ILE A 34 -2.97 19.20 2.76
N TYR A 35 -4.18 18.64 2.94
CA TYR A 35 -5.38 19.19 2.31
C TYR A 35 -5.78 20.54 2.93
N PRO A 36 -6.13 21.53 2.11
CA PRO A 36 -6.66 22.77 2.61
C PRO A 36 -8.05 22.53 3.22
N ARG A 37 -8.34 23.19 4.35
CA ARG A 37 -9.54 22.96 5.19
C ARG A 37 -10.88 23.10 4.46
N HIS A 38 -10.92 23.73 3.29
CA HIS A 38 -12.13 23.88 2.47
C HIS A 38 -12.48 22.63 1.64
N LEU A 39 -11.53 21.72 1.41
CA LEU A 39 -11.75 20.49 0.63
C LEU A 39 -12.22 19.31 1.49
N VAL A 40 -12.16 19.42 2.81
CA VAL A 40 -12.45 18.31 3.73
C VAL A 40 -13.79 18.54 4.43
N PRO A 41 -14.81 17.71 4.16
CA PRO A 41 -16.07 17.74 4.90
C PRO A 41 -15.83 17.55 6.41
N GLY A 42 -16.59 18.27 7.25
CA GLY A 42 -16.42 18.23 8.70
C GLY A 42 -16.47 16.82 9.31
N PHE A 43 -17.24 15.91 8.70
CA PHE A 43 -17.31 14.49 9.11
C PHE A 43 -15.97 13.75 8.98
N ILE A 44 -15.25 13.95 7.88
CA ILE A 44 -13.96 13.31 7.64
C ILE A 44 -12.89 13.87 8.60
N ARG A 45 -13.00 15.16 8.94
CA ARG A 45 -12.17 15.81 9.95
C ARG A 45 -12.45 15.29 11.37
N SER A 46 -13.71 15.04 11.73
CA SER A 46 -14.02 14.43 13.04
C SER A 46 -13.48 13.00 13.15
N LEU A 47 -13.55 12.21 12.07
CA LEU A 47 -12.97 10.88 12.05
C LEU A 47 -11.44 10.91 12.17
N TYR A 48 -10.78 11.87 11.52
CA TYR A 48 -9.34 12.09 11.67
C TYR A 48 -8.96 12.43 13.11
N LEU A 49 -9.66 13.37 13.74
CA LEU A 49 -9.40 13.75 15.13
C LEU A 49 -9.62 12.57 16.10
N GLN A 50 -10.66 11.77 15.87
CA GLN A 50 -10.90 10.55 16.65
C GLN A 50 -9.80 9.50 16.42
N ALA A 51 -9.34 9.33 15.19
CA ALA A 51 -8.23 8.43 14.86
C ALA A 51 -6.91 8.89 15.52
N LEU A 52 -6.65 10.19 15.55
CA LEU A 52 -5.49 10.77 16.24
C LEU A 52 -5.56 10.57 17.75
N GLU A 53 -6.73 10.77 18.34
CA GLU A 53 -6.93 10.58 19.78
C GLU A 53 -6.78 9.11 20.17
N PHE A 54 -7.28 8.19 19.33
CA PHE A 54 -7.11 6.75 19.51
C PHE A 54 -5.65 6.31 19.36
N SER A 55 -4.96 6.81 18.32
CA SER A 55 -3.58 6.44 18.00
C SER A 55 -2.54 7.15 18.89
N LYS A 56 -2.92 8.25 19.55
CA LYS A 56 -2.04 9.12 20.33
C LYS A 56 -0.78 9.58 19.58
N ASP A 57 -0.90 9.80 18.27
CA ASP A 57 0.22 10.18 17.42
C ASP A 57 0.56 11.67 17.61
N THR A 58 1.66 11.93 18.33
CA THR A 58 2.14 13.28 18.63
C THR A 58 2.64 14.03 17.39
N LEU A 59 3.09 13.33 16.35
CA LEU A 59 3.61 13.95 15.13
C LEU A 59 2.47 14.52 14.29
N MET A 60 1.41 13.72 14.09
CA MET A 60 0.23 14.14 13.35
C MET A 60 -0.58 15.22 14.10
N LEU A 61 -0.63 15.14 15.44
CA LEU A 61 -1.21 16.19 16.27
C LEU A 61 -0.42 17.51 16.17
N GLY A 62 0.90 17.45 16.12
CA GLY A 62 1.75 18.63 15.94
C GLY A 62 1.59 19.25 14.54
N MET A 63 1.35 18.42 13.52
CA MET A 63 1.02 18.88 12.16
C MET A 63 -0.31 19.62 12.09
N GLU A 64 -1.36 19.13 12.74
CA GLU A 64 -2.65 19.82 12.81
C GLU A 64 -2.53 21.19 13.49
N LYS A 65 -1.65 21.29 14.50
CA LYS A 65 -1.32 22.54 15.21
C LYS A 65 -0.38 23.46 14.42
N GLN A 66 0.06 23.07 13.22
CA GLN A 66 0.99 23.80 12.37
C GLN A 66 2.30 24.16 13.09
N ASP A 67 2.84 23.23 13.88
CA ASP A 67 4.12 23.44 14.56
C ASP A 67 5.26 23.64 13.54
N PRO A 68 5.96 24.78 13.55
CA PRO A 68 7.07 25.05 12.62
C PRO A 68 8.19 24.00 12.70
N SER A 69 8.37 23.35 13.85
CA SER A 69 9.40 22.32 14.05
C SER A 69 9.13 21.02 13.29
N LEU A 70 7.90 20.81 12.80
CA LEU A 70 7.49 19.60 12.06
C LEU A 70 7.42 19.82 10.54
N PHE A 71 8.00 20.90 10.02
CA PHE A 71 8.02 21.15 8.58
C PHE A 71 8.72 20.03 7.79
N TRP A 72 9.72 19.38 8.38
CA TRP A 72 10.37 18.21 7.79
C TRP A 72 9.40 17.03 7.63
N PHE A 73 8.51 16.83 8.60
CA PHE A 73 7.52 15.76 8.60
C PHE A 73 6.43 15.99 7.54
N LYS A 74 6.07 17.26 7.28
CA LYS A 74 5.24 17.62 6.12
C LYS A 74 5.84 17.14 4.80
N GLY A 75 7.17 17.18 4.66
CA GLY A 75 7.89 16.66 3.50
C GLY A 75 7.72 15.14 3.34
N PHE A 76 7.73 14.39 4.44
CA PHE A 76 7.49 12.95 4.43
C PHE A 76 6.05 12.60 4.00
N ILE A 77 5.05 13.32 4.53
CA ILE A 77 3.65 13.15 4.10
C ILE A 77 3.49 13.49 2.61
N CYS A 78 4.20 14.51 2.12
CA CYS A 78 4.23 14.83 0.70
C CYS A 78 4.81 13.66 -0.12
N LEU A 79 5.94 13.09 0.29
CA LEU A 79 6.52 11.92 -0.38
C LEU A 79 5.56 10.72 -0.36
N GLU A 80 4.85 10.51 0.74
CA GLU A 80 3.85 9.46 0.85
C GLU A 80 2.71 9.66 -0.16
N VAL A 81 2.14 10.86 -0.23
CA VAL A 81 1.02 11.11 -1.13
C VAL A 81 1.43 11.12 -2.60
N PHE A 82 2.59 11.67 -2.95
CA PHE A 82 3.02 11.85 -4.33
C PHE A 82 3.87 10.72 -4.91
N PHE A 83 4.55 9.94 -4.08
CA PHE A 83 5.40 8.84 -4.54
C PHE A 83 4.89 7.48 -4.07
N GLN A 84 4.60 7.34 -2.78
CA GLN A 84 4.19 6.05 -2.22
C GLN A 84 2.81 5.62 -2.76
N LEU A 85 1.79 6.50 -2.72
CA LEU A 85 0.45 6.16 -3.22
C LEU A 85 0.45 5.79 -4.72
N PRO A 86 1.03 6.59 -5.65
CA PRO A 86 1.03 6.22 -7.06
C PRO A 86 1.80 4.93 -7.32
N LEU A 87 2.92 4.71 -6.63
CA LEU A 87 3.70 3.49 -6.76
C LEU A 87 2.90 2.26 -6.29
N PHE A 88 2.12 2.37 -5.23
CA PHE A 88 1.25 1.29 -4.78
C PHE A 88 0.11 1.01 -5.77
N PHE A 89 -0.49 2.02 -6.40
CA PHE A 89 -1.47 1.82 -7.47
C PHE A 89 -0.85 1.16 -8.69
N VAL A 90 0.36 1.57 -9.09
CA VAL A 90 1.13 0.92 -10.15
C VAL A 90 1.47 -0.52 -9.75
N GLY A 91 1.81 -0.77 -8.49
CA GLY A 91 2.06 -2.11 -7.95
C GLY A 91 0.83 -3.00 -8.01
N ALA A 92 -0.35 -2.48 -7.63
CA ALA A 92 -1.62 -3.19 -7.72
C ALA A 92 -2.03 -3.46 -9.18
N TYR A 93 -1.84 -2.47 -10.06
CA TYR A 93 -2.04 -2.63 -11.51
C TYR A 93 -1.10 -3.69 -12.08
N CYS A 94 0.19 -3.61 -11.76
CA CYS A 94 1.16 -4.63 -12.12
C CYS A 94 0.76 -5.99 -11.56
N LEU A 95 0.29 -6.11 -10.33
CA LEU A 95 -0.14 -7.40 -9.77
C LEU A 95 -1.37 -7.96 -10.49
N TYR A 96 -2.27 -7.08 -10.95
CA TYR A 96 -3.45 -7.45 -11.71
C TYR A 96 -3.11 -7.92 -13.14
N TYR A 97 -2.18 -7.24 -13.83
CA TYR A 97 -1.78 -7.58 -15.20
C TYR A 97 -0.61 -8.58 -15.30
N SER A 98 0.23 -8.66 -14.26
CA SER A 98 1.47 -9.43 -14.23
C SER A 98 1.25 -10.80 -13.61
N THR A 99 0.84 -11.73 -14.48
CA THR A 99 1.15 -13.16 -14.33
C THR A 99 2.62 -13.46 -14.72
N TYR A 100 3.55 -12.51 -14.58
CA TYR A 100 4.88 -12.71 -15.15
C TYR A 100 5.78 -13.53 -14.21
N LYS A 101 5.96 -14.81 -14.60
CA LYS A 101 7.10 -15.69 -14.29
C LYS A 101 7.23 -16.34 -12.91
N ARG A 102 6.23 -16.39 -12.02
CA ARG A 102 6.38 -17.27 -10.83
C ARG A 102 6.35 -18.77 -11.16
N ALA A 103 5.88 -19.17 -12.34
CA ALA A 103 5.83 -20.58 -12.76
C ALA A 103 7.11 -21.13 -13.42
N ARG A 104 8.09 -20.28 -13.77
CA ARG A 104 9.28 -20.78 -14.49
C ARG A 104 10.40 -21.25 -13.55
N PHE A 105 10.47 -20.74 -12.32
CA PHE A 105 11.51 -21.14 -11.34
C PHE A 105 11.17 -22.43 -10.58
N THR A 106 9.88 -22.72 -10.37
CA THR A 106 9.43 -23.95 -9.67
C THR A 106 9.39 -25.19 -10.57
N ARG A 107 9.40 -25.05 -11.90
CA ARG A 107 9.51 -26.20 -12.81
C ARG A 107 10.95 -26.68 -12.95
N GLU A 108 11.94 -25.79 -12.96
CA GLU A 108 13.35 -26.21 -13.07
C GLU A 108 13.83 -26.92 -11.81
N THR A 109 13.40 -26.49 -10.63
CA THR A 109 13.73 -27.16 -9.35
C THR A 109 12.99 -28.49 -9.15
N GLY A 110 11.79 -28.65 -9.74
CA GLY A 110 11.03 -29.91 -9.70
C GLY A 110 11.47 -30.96 -10.74
N VAL A 111 12.08 -30.53 -11.85
CA VAL A 111 12.71 -31.42 -12.85
C VAL A 111 14.10 -31.84 -12.38
N ALA A 112 14.90 -30.91 -11.84
CA ALA A 112 16.22 -31.22 -11.28
C ALA A 112 16.15 -32.22 -10.11
N ARG A 113 15.10 -32.18 -9.27
CA ARG A 113 14.91 -33.17 -8.20
C ARG A 113 14.56 -34.56 -8.72
N ARG A 114 13.95 -34.69 -9.90
CA ARG A 114 13.62 -36.01 -10.49
C ARG A 114 14.80 -36.68 -11.19
N GLU A 115 15.72 -35.91 -11.76
CA GLU A 115 16.91 -36.49 -12.39
C GLU A 115 17.90 -37.07 -11.37
N VAL A 116 18.05 -36.44 -10.20
CA VAL A 116 18.92 -36.95 -9.13
C VAL A 116 18.38 -38.26 -8.53
N GLN A 117 17.06 -38.47 -8.51
CA GLN A 117 16.45 -39.67 -7.93
C GLN A 117 16.39 -40.88 -8.88
N CYS A 118 16.73 -40.73 -10.17
CA CYS A 118 16.87 -41.83 -11.12
C CYS A 118 18.34 -42.28 -11.31
N MET A 119 19.29 -41.69 -10.58
CA MET A 119 20.72 -42.04 -10.64
C MET A 119 21.23 -42.77 -9.38
N GLU A 120 20.35 -43.15 -8.45
CA GLU A 120 20.62 -44.10 -7.35
C GLU A 120 19.84 -45.40 -7.54
#